data_AF-A0A840Y722-F1
#
_entry.id   AF-A0A840Y722-F1
#
_cell.length_a   1.000
_cell.length_b   1.000
_cell.length_c   1.000
_cell.angle_alpha   90.00
_cell.angle_beta   90.00
_cell.angle_gamma   90.00
#
_symmetry.space_group_name_H-M   'P 1'
#
loop_
_entity.id
_entity.type
_entity.pdbx_description
1 polymer ?
#
loop_
_entity_poly.entity_id
_entity_poly.type
_entity_poly.pdbx_seq_one_letter_code
_entity_poly.pdbx_strand_id
1 'polypeptide(L)'
;MAVEAPPRNWTEALANTIFFDGLNSARYIEWLVDRSKQPIELAAPFIHEFTHHWCFNSLVGNATAFTELRLYAICGIYDGVRPYCARDYVAVKGISKLLRPLAEGMALFAEFDLESSRSGLKVGTPFTAAELCFSPGDGDDFSQLMLQALRRAPHHVDRKASIYCHDFEVEEGYLPGYILVKSLFGAMQIKVPGISSELFLAYLRCFFWEDPGFVAILAAVEDSGPETAQKLFDRFLHRMDVLRLATDLPDRLEKFWLAWSAKGRFQPGWSIFIEPEEAHVSIEKLDGLVRGLNAFVESTPPNSYLPPALRTDELVQLQLDLANLRQYTIIARTPLTVEKKGERCVLVLPGEHGASHRVHWPSVSTPAEGHYECFAIIPNFSGYMSIVLRGPGSAIFLGWIGHFRPEDHAHEIEAFVGAIDRVTEAVVKLRDSFEKGGYASIDSGTMRELLKEFDDRTLSAYLWLVALRGRSDIESAKAEISMLRTAGLRPIFDNDPLALRAAAAISLADSSLTNLHDFDFEAQISMVKSFWLGDEDSSELRRAMTGIASRDRSGLVIFSDATRLRVLL
;
A
#
# COMPACT_ATOMS: atom_id res chain seq x y z
N MET A 1 -15.96 -13.12 26.53
CA MET A 1 -16.14 -13.38 25.08
C MET A 1 -15.25 -12.37 24.37
N ALA A 2 -14.20 -12.83 23.70
CA ALA A 2 -13.42 -11.94 22.84
C ALA A 2 -14.36 -11.50 21.71
N VAL A 3 -14.60 -10.20 21.60
CA VAL A 3 -15.25 -9.63 20.42
C VAL A 3 -14.28 -9.92 19.27
N GLU A 4 -14.67 -10.75 18.31
CA GLU A 4 -13.89 -10.91 17.08
C GLU A 4 -13.63 -9.52 16.52
N ALA A 5 -12.36 -9.17 16.31
CA ALA A 5 -12.01 -7.92 15.69
C ALA A 5 -12.78 -7.83 14.36
N PRO A 6 -13.40 -6.68 14.04
CA PRO A 6 -14.11 -6.54 12.78
C PRO A 6 -13.16 -6.93 11.64
N PRO A 7 -13.64 -7.66 10.63
CA PRO A 7 -12.81 -8.04 9.51
C PRO A 7 -12.21 -6.78 8.88
N ARG A 8 -10.93 -6.86 8.51
CA ARG A 8 -10.13 -5.72 8.04
C ARG A 8 -9.76 -5.92 6.58
N ASN A 9 -9.76 -4.84 5.81
CA ASN A 9 -9.08 -4.80 4.52
C ASN A 9 -7.58 -4.94 4.76
N TRP A 10 -6.89 -5.68 3.89
CA TRP A 10 -5.44 -5.81 3.97
C TRP A 10 -4.85 -6.29 2.64
N THR A 11 -3.57 -6.02 2.45
CA THR A 11 -2.78 -6.51 1.32
C THR A 11 -1.73 -7.50 1.80
N GLU A 12 -1.76 -8.71 1.23
CA GLU A 12 -0.82 -9.77 1.54
C GLU A 12 0.48 -9.57 0.76
N ALA A 13 1.61 -9.38 1.46
CA ALA A 13 2.84 -8.92 0.83
C ALA A 13 3.50 -9.94 -0.13
N LEU A 14 3.32 -11.25 0.09
CA LEU A 14 4.03 -12.30 -0.65
C LEU A 14 3.43 -12.52 -2.05
N ALA A 15 2.13 -12.78 -2.13
CA ALA A 15 1.33 -12.88 -3.35
C ALA A 15 0.90 -11.51 -3.89
N ASN A 16 1.04 -10.45 -3.10
CA ASN A 16 0.58 -9.10 -3.41
C ASN A 16 -0.93 -9.01 -3.67
N THR A 17 -1.71 -9.83 -2.96
CA THR A 17 -3.17 -9.93 -3.14
C THR A 17 -3.88 -8.99 -2.18
N ILE A 18 -4.84 -8.22 -2.68
CA ILE A 18 -5.69 -7.36 -1.87
C ILE A 18 -6.92 -8.14 -1.41
N PHE A 19 -7.25 -8.03 -0.13
CA PHE A 19 -8.44 -8.58 0.49
C PHE A 19 -9.33 -7.44 0.96
N PHE A 20 -10.52 -7.32 0.38
CA PHE A 20 -11.52 -6.36 0.79
C PHE A 20 -12.58 -7.04 1.66
N ASP A 21 -12.65 -6.63 2.91
CA ASP A 21 -13.81 -6.89 3.75
C ASP A 21 -15.00 -6.02 3.32
N GLY A 22 -16.20 -6.60 3.38
CA GLY A 22 -17.44 -5.90 3.01
C GLY A 22 -17.65 -5.65 1.51
N LEU A 23 -16.71 -6.01 0.62
CA LEU A 23 -16.93 -5.95 -0.82
C LEU A 23 -17.96 -7.01 -1.24
N ASN A 24 -19.21 -6.57 -1.42
CA ASN A 24 -20.23 -7.40 -2.05
C ASN A 24 -19.90 -7.53 -3.55
N SER A 25 -19.16 -8.60 -3.89
CA SER A 25 -18.69 -8.85 -5.25
C SER A 25 -19.83 -8.98 -6.26
N ALA A 26 -21.03 -9.41 -5.84
CA ALA A 26 -22.20 -9.43 -6.71
C ALA A 26 -22.66 -8.01 -7.07
N ARG A 27 -22.72 -7.10 -6.09
CA ARG A 27 -23.01 -5.68 -6.31
C ARG A 27 -21.92 -5.00 -7.15
N TYR A 28 -20.65 -5.38 -6.97
CA TYR A 28 -19.56 -4.86 -7.80
C TYR A 28 -19.70 -5.30 -9.27
N ILE A 29 -20.04 -6.57 -9.52
CA ILE A 29 -20.31 -7.06 -10.89
C ILE A 29 -21.56 -6.41 -11.48
N GLU A 30 -22.61 -6.19 -10.69
CA GLU A 30 -23.77 -5.41 -11.14
C GLU A 30 -23.36 -4.01 -11.59
N TRP A 31 -22.48 -3.36 -10.84
CA TRP A 31 -21.94 -2.06 -11.20
C TRP A 31 -21.06 -2.12 -12.46
N LEU A 32 -20.31 -3.21 -12.67
CA LEU A 32 -19.49 -3.37 -13.88
C LEU A 32 -20.35 -3.34 -15.14
N VAL A 33 -21.60 -3.81 -15.02
CA VAL A 33 -22.61 -3.74 -16.09
C VAL A 33 -23.31 -2.38 -16.12
N ASP A 34 -23.69 -1.86 -14.95
CA ASP A 34 -24.42 -0.61 -14.80
C ASP A 34 -23.66 0.36 -13.90
N ARG A 35 -22.78 1.14 -14.54
CA ARG A 35 -21.86 2.09 -13.92
C ARG A 35 -22.57 3.25 -13.22
N SER A 36 -23.88 3.41 -13.39
CA SER A 36 -24.68 4.43 -12.71
C SER A 36 -24.90 4.11 -11.21
N LYS A 37 -24.73 2.84 -10.80
CA LYS A 37 -24.94 2.37 -9.42
C LYS A 37 -23.71 2.64 -8.52
N GLN A 38 -23.34 3.91 -8.33
CA GLN A 38 -22.10 4.35 -7.67
C GLN A 38 -21.77 3.65 -6.33
N PRO A 39 -20.73 2.79 -6.24
CA PRO A 39 -20.29 2.15 -5.01
C PRO A 39 -19.15 2.99 -4.40
N ILE A 40 -19.42 4.27 -4.15
CA ILE A 40 -18.38 5.24 -3.76
C ILE A 40 -17.72 4.90 -2.43
N GLU A 41 -18.43 4.21 -1.53
CA GLU A 41 -17.95 3.83 -0.20
C GLU A 41 -16.72 2.93 -0.23
N LEU A 42 -16.51 2.19 -1.32
CA LEU A 42 -15.37 1.29 -1.48
C LEU A 42 -14.13 1.99 -2.06
N ALA A 43 -14.28 3.19 -2.61
CA ALA A 43 -13.16 3.87 -3.27
C ALA A 43 -12.07 4.26 -2.28
N ALA A 44 -12.40 4.74 -1.08
CA ALA A 44 -11.41 5.06 -0.04
C ALA A 44 -10.60 3.83 0.43
N PRO A 45 -11.23 2.73 0.91
CA PRO A 45 -10.47 1.53 1.28
C PRO A 45 -9.75 0.90 0.09
N PHE A 46 -10.29 1.00 -1.13
CA PHE A 46 -9.58 0.58 -2.33
C PHE A 46 -8.30 1.38 -2.56
N ILE A 47 -8.35 2.72 -2.53
CA ILE A 47 -7.17 3.57 -2.72
C ILE A 47 -6.10 3.24 -1.67
N HIS A 48 -6.52 3.01 -0.43
CA HIS A 48 -5.64 2.60 0.66
C HIS A 48 -4.93 1.28 0.35
N GLU A 49 -5.67 0.19 0.14
CA GLU A 49 -5.07 -1.12 -0.11
C GLU A 49 -4.33 -1.19 -1.45
N PHE A 50 -4.81 -0.51 -2.48
CA PHE A 50 -4.11 -0.45 -3.75
C PHE A 50 -2.77 0.26 -3.61
N THR A 51 -2.65 1.22 -2.68
CA THR A 51 -1.35 1.86 -2.39
C THR A 51 -0.37 0.86 -1.77
N HIS A 52 -0.83 -0.02 -0.88
CA HIS A 52 -0.02 -1.14 -0.37
C HIS A 52 0.40 -2.08 -1.50
N HIS A 53 -0.56 -2.51 -2.32
CA HIS A 53 -0.30 -3.36 -3.49
C HIS A 53 0.73 -2.72 -4.43
N TRP A 54 0.62 -1.42 -4.67
CA TRP A 54 1.51 -0.66 -5.53
C TRP A 54 2.93 -0.54 -4.94
N CYS A 55 3.05 -0.38 -3.63
CA CYS A 55 4.33 -0.42 -2.93
C CYS A 55 4.95 -1.81 -3.02
N PHE A 56 4.21 -2.88 -2.73
CA PHE A 56 4.72 -4.25 -2.79
C PHE A 56 4.99 -4.71 -4.22
N ASN A 57 4.32 -4.17 -5.24
CA ASN A 57 4.61 -4.45 -6.65
C ASN A 57 5.89 -3.73 -7.15
N SER A 58 7.00 -3.89 -6.47
CA SER A 58 8.26 -3.18 -6.75
C SER A 58 9.46 -4.11 -6.71
N LEU A 59 10.65 -3.62 -7.04
CA LEU A 59 11.89 -4.36 -6.85
C LEU A 59 12.09 -4.82 -5.40
N VAL A 60 11.92 -3.93 -4.42
CA VAL A 60 12.06 -4.25 -2.99
C VAL A 60 10.97 -5.20 -2.51
N GLY A 61 9.72 -4.98 -2.92
CA GLY A 61 8.61 -5.87 -2.55
C GLY A 61 8.77 -7.27 -3.15
N ASN A 62 9.21 -7.38 -4.41
CA ASN A 62 9.53 -8.66 -5.04
C ASN A 62 10.71 -9.36 -4.35
N ALA A 63 11.80 -8.64 -4.06
CA ALA A 63 12.94 -9.21 -3.34
C ALA A 63 12.54 -9.72 -1.94
N THR A 64 11.67 -8.98 -1.25
CA THR A 64 11.11 -9.40 0.05
C THR A 64 10.29 -10.67 -0.09
N ALA A 65 9.37 -10.71 -1.05
CA ALA A 65 8.52 -11.87 -1.35
C ALA A 65 9.35 -13.12 -1.68
N PHE A 66 10.37 -13.00 -2.53
CA PHE A 66 11.23 -14.14 -2.87
C PHE A 66 12.12 -14.59 -1.71
N THR A 67 12.60 -13.66 -0.87
CA THR A 67 13.35 -13.99 0.36
C THR A 67 12.46 -14.73 1.36
N GLU A 68 11.22 -14.28 1.52
CA GLU A 68 10.21 -14.94 2.37
C GLU A 68 9.82 -16.31 1.85
N LEU A 69 9.59 -16.45 0.53
CA LEU A 69 9.32 -17.74 -0.09
C LEU A 69 10.47 -18.72 0.12
N ARG A 70 11.72 -18.27 -0.06
CA ARG A 70 12.92 -19.07 0.22
C ARG A 70 12.93 -19.53 1.67
N LEU A 71 12.72 -18.62 2.61
CA LEU A 71 12.63 -18.92 4.04
C LEU A 71 11.61 -20.04 4.31
N TYR A 72 10.39 -19.92 3.79
CA TYR A 72 9.35 -20.94 4.00
C TYR A 72 9.68 -22.28 3.32
N ALA A 73 10.34 -22.24 2.17
CA ALA A 73 10.67 -23.45 1.41
C ALA A 73 11.80 -24.28 2.01
N ILE A 74 12.72 -23.69 2.78
CA ILE A 74 13.92 -24.42 3.26
C ILE A 74 13.99 -24.57 4.79
N CYS A 75 13.31 -23.70 5.54
CA CYS A 75 13.46 -23.66 6.99
C CYS A 75 12.86 -24.89 7.66
N GLY A 76 13.63 -25.50 8.56
CA GLY A 76 13.28 -26.76 9.24
C GLY A 76 13.52 -28.01 8.39
N ILE A 77 13.52 -27.92 7.05
CA ILE A 77 13.68 -29.07 6.15
C ILE A 77 15.13 -29.54 6.07
N TYR A 78 16.09 -28.62 6.21
CA TYR A 78 17.51 -28.92 6.09
C TYR A 78 18.31 -28.40 7.30
N ASP A 79 19.08 -29.25 7.95
CA ASP A 79 19.77 -28.89 9.21
C ASP A 79 20.86 -27.82 9.02
N GLY A 80 21.49 -27.79 7.84
CA GLY A 80 22.58 -26.86 7.52
C GLY A 80 22.13 -25.43 7.21
N VAL A 81 20.83 -25.16 7.05
CA VAL A 81 20.36 -23.84 6.59
C VAL A 81 19.89 -22.90 7.69
N ARG A 82 19.94 -23.34 8.95
CA ARG A 82 19.47 -22.53 10.08
C ARG A 82 20.05 -21.11 10.09
N PRO A 83 21.35 -20.87 9.87
CA PRO A 83 21.88 -19.50 9.84
C PRO A 83 21.29 -18.64 8.72
N TYR A 84 21.13 -19.21 7.50
CA TYR A 84 20.52 -18.53 6.36
C TYR A 84 19.05 -18.20 6.62
N CYS A 85 18.29 -19.14 7.21
CA CYS A 85 16.88 -18.94 7.55
C CYS A 85 16.71 -17.89 8.64
N ALA A 86 17.53 -17.91 9.69
CA ALA A 86 17.50 -16.90 10.75
C ALA A 86 17.81 -15.52 10.18
N ARG A 87 18.80 -15.44 9.28
CA ARG A 87 19.14 -14.21 8.58
C ARG A 87 18.01 -13.72 7.67
N ASP A 88 17.39 -14.59 6.87
CA ASP A 88 16.27 -14.23 5.99
C ASP A 88 15.05 -13.79 6.77
N TYR A 89 14.77 -14.44 7.90
CA TYR A 89 13.72 -14.01 8.81
C TYR A 89 13.99 -12.60 9.35
N VAL A 90 15.23 -12.30 9.76
CA VAL A 90 15.64 -10.95 10.15
C VAL A 90 15.55 -9.96 8.98
N ALA A 91 15.93 -10.37 7.78
CA ALA A 91 15.88 -9.52 6.58
C ALA A 91 14.43 -9.12 6.24
N VAL A 92 13.53 -10.11 6.15
CA VAL A 92 12.10 -9.91 5.85
C VAL A 92 11.42 -9.12 6.95
N LYS A 93 11.59 -9.51 8.23
CA LYS A 93 10.98 -8.77 9.34
C LYS A 93 11.56 -7.37 9.48
N GLY A 94 12.87 -7.21 9.29
CA GLY A 94 13.55 -5.92 9.36
C GLY A 94 13.06 -4.95 8.28
N ILE A 95 13.03 -5.37 7.01
CA ILE A 95 12.55 -4.48 5.93
C ILE A 95 11.06 -4.17 6.10
N SER A 96 10.24 -5.15 6.49
CA SER A 96 8.82 -4.91 6.77
C SER A 96 8.63 -3.91 7.90
N LYS A 97 9.37 -4.04 9.02
CA LYS A 97 9.27 -3.10 10.15
C LYS A 97 9.74 -1.70 9.80
N LEU A 98 10.80 -1.57 9.00
CA LEU A 98 11.28 -0.27 8.51
C LEU A 98 10.29 0.42 7.58
N LEU A 99 9.76 -0.31 6.59
CA LEU A 99 8.97 0.28 5.52
C LEU A 99 7.47 0.26 5.78
N ARG A 100 6.96 -0.55 6.73
CA ARG A 100 5.53 -0.62 7.03
C ARG A 100 4.95 0.74 7.44
N PRO A 101 5.52 1.49 8.40
CA PRO A 101 4.97 2.80 8.70
C PRO A 101 4.99 3.73 7.48
N LEU A 102 6.03 3.70 6.64
CA LEU A 102 6.03 4.49 5.41
C LEU A 102 4.94 4.06 4.42
N ALA A 103 4.72 2.75 4.23
CA ALA A 103 3.67 2.20 3.36
C ALA A 103 2.27 2.64 3.85
N GLU A 104 2.02 2.50 5.15
CA GLU A 104 0.77 2.91 5.80
C GLU A 104 0.57 4.43 5.73
N GLY A 105 1.64 5.19 5.95
CA GLY A 105 1.61 6.63 5.77
C GLY A 105 1.28 7.05 4.35
N MET A 106 1.80 6.33 3.35
CA MET A 106 1.50 6.57 1.95
C MET A 106 0.07 6.17 1.61
N ALA A 107 -0.43 5.06 2.13
CA ALA A 107 -1.81 4.62 1.95
C ALA A 107 -2.82 5.59 2.57
N LEU A 108 -2.56 6.08 3.80
CA LEU A 108 -3.38 7.11 4.45
C LEU A 108 -3.29 8.46 3.73
N PHE A 109 -2.11 8.83 3.22
CA PHE A 109 -1.96 10.03 2.41
C PHE A 109 -2.69 9.91 1.06
N ALA A 110 -2.65 8.74 0.43
CA ALA A 110 -3.41 8.44 -0.78
C ALA A 110 -4.92 8.51 -0.51
N GLU A 111 -5.36 7.99 0.62
CA GLU A 111 -6.76 7.97 1.05
C GLU A 111 -7.29 9.38 1.36
N PHE A 112 -6.52 10.22 2.08
CA PHE A 112 -7.02 11.49 2.61
C PHE A 112 -6.55 12.74 1.84
N ASP A 113 -5.33 12.76 1.33
CA ASP A 113 -4.64 13.96 0.84
C ASP A 113 -4.36 13.92 -0.68
N LEU A 114 -4.70 12.83 -1.37
CA LEU A 114 -4.46 12.68 -2.81
C LEU A 114 -5.37 13.57 -3.64
N GLU A 115 -4.79 14.32 -4.57
CA GLU A 115 -5.51 15.18 -5.51
C GLU A 115 -5.29 14.66 -6.93
N SER A 116 -6.36 14.71 -7.73
CA SER A 116 -6.26 14.42 -9.16
C SER A 116 -5.25 15.35 -9.82
N SER A 117 -4.20 14.80 -10.41
CA SER A 117 -3.25 15.62 -11.15
C SER A 117 -3.85 16.06 -12.48
N ARG A 118 -3.86 17.38 -12.72
CA ARG A 118 -4.14 17.94 -14.05
C ARG A 118 -3.02 17.65 -15.05
N SER A 119 -1.87 17.18 -14.58
CA SER A 119 -0.66 16.95 -15.36
C SER A 119 -0.70 15.68 -16.20
N GLY A 120 -1.75 14.86 -16.10
CA GLY A 120 -1.89 13.66 -16.90
C GLY A 120 -1.08 12.46 -16.39
N LEU A 121 -0.83 12.37 -15.07
CA LEU A 121 -0.51 11.06 -14.45
C LEU A 121 -1.75 10.20 -14.64
N LYS A 122 -1.78 9.35 -15.67
CA LYS A 122 -2.98 8.55 -15.96
C LYS A 122 -2.80 7.05 -15.82
N VAL A 123 -1.59 6.56 -15.53
CA VAL A 123 -1.35 5.12 -15.58
C VAL A 123 -0.61 4.61 -14.35
N GLY A 124 -1.22 3.64 -13.67
CA GLY A 124 -0.59 2.81 -12.64
C GLY A 124 -0.42 3.46 -11.27
N THR A 125 -1.13 4.54 -10.98
CA THR A 125 -1.22 5.13 -9.64
C THR A 125 -2.45 4.60 -8.90
N PRO A 126 -2.49 4.66 -7.55
CA PRO A 126 -3.69 4.29 -6.80
C PRO A 126 -4.94 5.08 -7.22
N PHE A 127 -4.76 6.36 -7.57
CA PHE A 127 -5.85 7.19 -8.06
C PHE A 127 -6.43 6.69 -9.38
N THR A 128 -5.57 6.47 -10.37
CA THR A 128 -5.99 6.03 -11.71
C THR A 128 -6.60 4.62 -11.68
N ALA A 129 -6.11 3.74 -10.81
CA ALA A 129 -6.76 2.45 -10.54
C ALA A 129 -8.16 2.63 -9.94
N ALA A 130 -8.35 3.59 -9.02
CA ALA A 130 -9.65 3.89 -8.44
C ALA A 130 -10.61 4.52 -9.49
N GLU A 131 -10.13 5.41 -10.35
CA GLU A 131 -10.91 5.95 -11.46
C GLU A 131 -11.41 4.82 -12.37
N LEU A 132 -10.53 3.90 -12.75
CA LEU A 132 -10.87 2.75 -13.56
C LEU A 132 -11.92 1.85 -12.87
N CYS A 133 -11.76 1.63 -11.56
CA CYS A 133 -12.61 0.76 -10.75
C CYS A 133 -13.93 1.36 -10.30
N PHE A 134 -14.10 2.69 -10.31
CA PHE A 134 -15.27 3.34 -9.70
C PHE A 134 -15.87 4.49 -10.52
N SER A 135 -15.24 4.92 -11.62
CA SER A 135 -15.79 5.98 -12.48
C SER A 135 -17.02 5.53 -13.25
N PRO A 136 -18.11 6.31 -13.35
CA PRO A 136 -19.26 5.98 -14.18
C PRO A 136 -18.96 6.01 -15.68
N GLY A 137 -17.80 6.57 -16.10
CA GLY A 137 -17.36 6.62 -17.50
C GLY A 137 -16.25 7.65 -17.77
N ASP A 138 -16.05 7.98 -19.03
CA ASP A 138 -15.04 8.95 -19.48
C ASP A 138 -15.51 10.39 -19.19
N GLY A 139 -15.05 10.96 -18.08
CA GLY A 139 -15.28 12.37 -17.75
C GLY A 139 -14.31 12.85 -16.67
N ASP A 140 -13.46 13.82 -17.02
CA ASP A 140 -12.42 14.37 -16.11
C ASP A 140 -13.00 15.00 -14.82
N ASP A 141 -14.30 15.32 -14.78
CA ASP A 141 -14.97 15.87 -13.58
C ASP A 141 -15.29 14.81 -12.52
N PHE A 142 -15.46 13.54 -12.91
CA PHE A 142 -15.94 12.53 -11.98
C PHE A 142 -14.97 12.29 -10.83
N SER A 143 -13.68 12.20 -11.12
CA SER A 143 -12.68 11.83 -10.12
C SER A 143 -12.54 12.89 -9.04
N GLN A 144 -12.70 14.17 -9.42
CA GLN A 144 -12.77 15.27 -8.45
C GLN A 144 -14.05 15.21 -7.62
N LEU A 145 -15.21 14.96 -8.25
CA LEU A 145 -16.48 14.81 -7.55
C LEU A 145 -16.48 13.61 -6.61
N MET A 146 -15.86 12.50 -7.01
CA MET A 146 -15.71 11.29 -6.20
C MET A 146 -14.86 11.56 -4.97
N LEU A 147 -13.67 12.16 -5.14
CA LEU A 147 -12.82 12.55 -4.00
C LEU A 147 -13.54 13.53 -3.08
N GLN A 148 -14.23 14.53 -3.63
CA GLN A 148 -14.98 15.49 -2.82
C GLN A 148 -16.13 14.81 -2.05
N ALA A 149 -16.84 13.87 -2.67
CA ALA A 149 -17.90 13.12 -2.01
C ALA A 149 -17.35 12.21 -0.91
N LEU A 150 -16.22 11.51 -1.15
CA LEU A 150 -15.52 10.72 -0.15
C LEU A 150 -15.09 11.59 1.05
N ARG A 151 -14.43 12.71 0.78
CA ARG A 151 -13.92 13.63 1.81
C ARG A 151 -15.04 14.23 2.69
N ARG A 152 -16.23 14.39 2.13
CA ARG A 152 -17.42 14.89 2.84
C ARG A 152 -18.20 13.80 3.56
N ALA A 153 -17.88 12.53 3.33
CA ALA A 153 -18.59 11.43 3.96
C ALA A 153 -18.24 11.38 5.47
N PRO A 154 -19.23 11.35 6.37
CA PRO A 154 -18.98 11.38 7.82
C PRO A 154 -18.07 10.26 8.31
N HIS A 155 -18.28 9.03 7.81
CA HIS A 155 -17.46 7.87 8.16
C HIS A 155 -15.98 8.05 7.75
N HIS A 156 -15.71 8.82 6.70
CA HIS A 156 -14.35 9.09 6.24
C HIS A 156 -13.66 10.16 7.09
N VAL A 157 -14.40 11.19 7.52
CA VAL A 157 -13.94 12.17 8.53
C VAL A 157 -13.63 11.46 9.86
N ASP A 158 -14.53 10.59 10.32
CA ASP A 158 -14.36 9.83 11.55
C ASP A 158 -13.16 8.89 11.46
N ARG A 159 -12.97 8.24 10.31
CA ARG A 159 -11.80 7.40 10.04
C ARG A 159 -10.51 8.21 10.12
N LYS A 160 -10.40 9.37 9.48
CA LYS A 160 -9.21 10.24 9.59
C LYS A 160 -8.98 10.74 11.02
N ALA A 161 -10.03 11.16 11.72
CA ALA A 161 -9.94 11.57 13.12
C ALA A 161 -9.41 10.45 14.02
N SER A 162 -9.83 9.20 13.76
CA SER A 162 -9.37 8.03 14.51
C SER A 162 -7.85 7.81 14.37
N ILE A 163 -7.25 8.14 13.21
CA ILE A 163 -5.79 8.03 13.00
C ILE A 163 -5.01 8.86 14.02
N TYR A 164 -5.49 10.06 14.35
CA TYR A 164 -4.84 10.92 15.36
C TYR A 164 -4.93 10.36 16.79
N CYS A 165 -5.78 9.37 17.03
CA CYS A 165 -5.89 8.68 18.30
C CYS A 165 -4.98 7.46 18.42
N HIS A 166 -4.34 7.02 17.33
CA HIS A 166 -3.41 5.89 17.37
C HIS A 166 -2.14 6.24 18.15
N ASP A 167 -1.51 5.22 18.70
CA ASP A 167 -0.22 5.35 19.34
C ASP A 167 0.90 5.47 18.28
N PHE A 168 2.05 6.04 18.66
CA PHE A 168 3.24 6.00 17.82
C PHE A 168 3.92 4.63 17.98
N GLU A 169 3.71 3.75 17.02
CA GLU A 169 4.26 2.40 16.99
C GLU A 169 4.61 1.96 15.55
N VAL A 170 5.33 0.85 15.39
CA VAL A 170 5.86 0.40 14.07
C VAL A 170 5.16 -0.84 13.51
N GLU A 171 4.42 -1.57 14.35
CA GLU A 171 3.73 -2.79 13.98
C GLU A 171 2.50 -2.52 13.12
N GLU A 172 1.65 -1.55 13.43
CA GLU A 172 0.60 -1.08 12.51
C GLU A 172 1.07 0.16 11.74
N GLY A 173 1.93 1.00 12.32
CA GLY A 173 2.64 2.06 11.60
C GLY A 173 1.80 3.24 11.12
N TYR A 174 0.49 3.26 11.41
CA TYR A 174 -0.48 4.25 10.90
C TYR A 174 -0.05 5.70 11.14
N LEU A 175 -0.06 6.13 12.41
CA LEU A 175 0.18 7.52 12.78
C LEU A 175 1.62 8.00 12.47
N PRO A 176 2.71 7.29 12.88
CA PRO A 176 4.06 7.74 12.57
C PRO A 176 4.31 7.81 11.06
N GLY A 177 3.78 6.84 10.32
CA GLY A 177 3.79 6.83 8.87
C GLY A 177 3.16 8.05 8.26
N TYR A 178 1.89 8.28 8.56
CA TYR A 178 1.10 9.36 7.97
C TYR A 178 1.72 10.73 8.26
N ILE A 179 2.16 10.93 9.50
CA ILE A 179 2.76 12.17 9.96
C ILE A 179 4.13 12.39 9.30
N LEU A 180 4.92 11.34 9.05
CA LEU A 180 6.16 11.45 8.26
C LEU A 180 5.88 11.80 6.80
N VAL A 181 4.96 11.09 6.12
CA VAL A 181 4.67 11.30 4.69
C VAL A 181 4.17 12.73 4.43
N LYS A 182 3.24 13.26 5.26
CA LYS A 182 2.80 14.66 5.16
C LYS A 182 3.96 15.65 5.29
N SER A 183 4.96 15.31 6.10
CA SER A 183 6.12 16.19 6.33
C SER A 183 7.10 16.17 5.20
N LEU A 184 7.33 14.99 4.61
CA LEU A 184 8.09 14.85 3.38
C LEU A 184 7.40 15.62 2.26
N PHE A 185 6.07 15.52 2.13
CA PHE A 185 5.32 16.29 1.14
C PHE A 185 5.50 17.79 1.33
N GLY A 186 5.30 18.29 2.55
CA GLY A 186 5.48 19.71 2.86
C GLY A 186 6.90 20.21 2.59
N ALA A 187 7.92 19.43 2.98
CA ALA A 187 9.31 19.75 2.69
C ALA A 187 9.61 19.76 1.18
N MET A 188 9.04 18.82 0.42
CA MET A 188 9.18 18.77 -1.04
C MET A 188 8.44 19.93 -1.72
N GLN A 189 7.28 20.34 -1.23
CA GLN A 189 6.56 21.52 -1.75
C GLN A 189 7.34 22.82 -1.59
N ILE A 190 8.14 22.98 -0.52
CA ILE A 190 9.01 24.15 -0.34
C ILE A 190 10.09 24.17 -1.43
N LYS A 191 10.66 23.00 -1.76
CA LYS A 191 11.71 22.87 -2.79
C LYS A 191 11.15 22.91 -4.21
N VAL A 192 9.95 22.37 -4.42
CA VAL A 192 9.27 22.26 -5.71
C VAL A 192 7.85 22.81 -5.57
N PRO A 193 7.69 24.15 -5.64
CA PRO A 193 6.38 24.78 -5.56
C PRO A 193 5.43 24.23 -6.61
N GLY A 194 4.25 23.77 -6.19
CA GLY A 194 3.23 23.24 -7.09
C GLY A 194 3.36 21.76 -7.45
N ILE A 195 4.27 21.00 -6.81
CA ILE A 195 4.26 19.54 -6.92
C ILE A 195 2.89 18.99 -6.49
N SER A 196 2.27 18.17 -7.35
CA SER A 196 1.00 17.50 -7.01
C SER A 196 1.22 16.38 -6.00
N SER A 197 0.22 16.10 -5.16
CA SER A 197 0.27 15.00 -4.21
C SER A 197 0.43 13.64 -4.91
N GLU A 198 -0.13 13.46 -6.10
CA GLU A 198 0.04 12.25 -6.91
C GLU A 198 1.49 12.09 -7.43
N LEU A 199 2.12 13.15 -7.94
CA LEU A 199 3.52 13.10 -8.38
C LEU A 199 4.45 12.84 -7.20
N PHE A 200 4.18 13.48 -6.06
CA PHE A 200 4.90 13.23 -4.81
C PHE A 200 4.81 11.76 -4.40
N LEU A 201 3.62 11.16 -4.36
CA LEU A 201 3.45 9.76 -4.00
C LEU A 201 4.18 8.83 -4.97
N ALA A 202 4.06 9.07 -6.28
CA ALA A 202 4.78 8.27 -7.29
C ALA A 202 6.29 8.34 -7.11
N TYR A 203 6.82 9.54 -6.87
CA TYR A 203 8.24 9.72 -6.60
C TYR A 203 8.67 9.01 -5.32
N LEU A 204 7.95 9.23 -4.22
CA LEU A 204 8.26 8.65 -2.91
C LEU A 204 8.22 7.13 -2.95
N ARG A 205 7.21 6.55 -3.61
CA ARG A 205 7.08 5.12 -3.85
C ARG A 205 8.32 4.60 -4.57
N CYS A 206 8.66 5.16 -5.72
CA CYS A 206 9.82 4.71 -6.48
C CYS A 206 11.13 4.89 -5.70
N PHE A 207 11.26 5.99 -4.97
CA PHE A 207 12.47 6.32 -4.23
C PHE A 207 12.83 5.29 -3.14
N PHE A 208 11.84 4.66 -2.49
CA PHE A 208 12.07 3.63 -1.46
C PHE A 208 11.88 2.20 -1.96
N TRP A 209 10.87 1.97 -2.80
CA TRP A 209 10.48 0.61 -3.22
C TRP A 209 11.16 0.12 -4.48
N GLU A 210 11.77 1.00 -5.28
CA GLU A 210 12.61 0.62 -6.42
C GLU A 210 14.10 0.72 -6.13
N ASP A 211 14.49 0.71 -4.84
CA ASP A 211 15.87 0.87 -4.39
C ASP A 211 16.67 -0.46 -4.50
N PRO A 212 17.63 -0.58 -5.44
CA PRO A 212 18.46 -1.77 -5.60
C PRO A 212 19.40 -2.00 -4.42
N GLY A 213 19.70 -0.99 -3.60
CA GLY A 213 20.48 -1.14 -2.37
C GLY A 213 19.75 -2.01 -1.35
N PHE A 214 18.43 -1.81 -1.17
CA PHE A 214 17.63 -2.71 -0.33
C PHE A 214 17.56 -4.12 -0.92
N VAL A 215 17.40 -4.23 -2.25
CA VAL A 215 17.40 -5.54 -2.93
C VAL A 215 18.71 -6.29 -2.72
N ALA A 216 19.85 -5.60 -2.87
CA ALA A 216 21.18 -6.18 -2.67
C ALA A 216 21.36 -6.67 -1.23
N ILE A 217 20.89 -5.89 -0.24
CA ILE A 217 20.88 -6.32 1.15
C ILE A 217 19.99 -7.54 1.31
N LEU A 218 18.73 -7.53 0.86
CA LEU A 218 17.81 -8.66 0.98
C LEU A 218 18.34 -9.95 0.34
N ALA A 219 18.98 -9.86 -0.83
CA ALA A 219 19.51 -11.00 -1.57
C ALA A 219 20.88 -11.49 -1.08
N ALA A 220 21.60 -10.72 -0.24
CA ALA A 220 22.90 -11.14 0.31
C ALA A 220 22.78 -12.42 1.15
N VAL A 221 23.64 -13.39 0.87
CA VAL A 221 23.65 -14.70 1.56
C VAL A 221 24.81 -14.84 2.54
N GLU A 222 25.80 -13.96 2.41
CA GLU A 222 27.03 -13.95 3.19
C GLU A 222 26.91 -13.23 4.53
N ASP A 223 25.89 -12.37 4.69
CA ASP A 223 25.71 -11.55 5.87
C ASP A 223 25.10 -12.35 7.04
N SER A 224 25.45 -11.97 8.27
CA SER A 224 24.72 -12.42 9.46
C SER A 224 23.39 -11.66 9.64
N GLY A 225 22.51 -12.18 10.50
CA GLY A 225 21.27 -11.48 10.88
C GLY A 225 21.50 -10.06 11.42
N PRO A 226 22.37 -9.85 12.43
CA PRO A 226 22.69 -8.52 12.94
C PRO A 226 23.25 -7.55 11.90
N GLU A 227 24.17 -8.00 11.04
CA GLU A 227 24.72 -7.18 9.95
C GLU A 227 23.64 -6.80 8.94
N THR A 228 22.77 -7.75 8.58
CA THR A 228 21.65 -7.49 7.68
C THR A 228 20.71 -6.43 8.28
N ALA A 229 20.34 -6.57 9.55
CA ALA A 229 19.51 -5.58 10.24
C ALA A 229 20.17 -4.18 10.23
N GLN A 230 21.45 -4.10 10.60
CA GLN A 230 22.17 -2.83 10.60
C GLN A 230 22.24 -2.19 9.20
N LYS A 231 22.58 -2.96 8.16
CA LYS A 231 22.63 -2.46 6.77
C LYS A 231 21.26 -1.97 6.28
N LEU A 232 20.17 -2.68 6.60
CA LEU A 232 18.81 -2.25 6.29
C LEU A 232 18.49 -0.90 6.93
N PHE A 233 18.80 -0.76 8.22
CA PHE A 233 18.55 0.48 8.97
C PHE A 233 19.38 1.65 8.42
N ASP A 234 20.67 1.43 8.16
CA ASP A 234 21.57 2.45 7.63
C ASP A 234 21.16 2.88 6.22
N ARG A 235 20.74 1.93 5.36
CA ARG A 235 20.21 2.26 4.03
C ARG A 235 18.96 3.13 4.15
N PHE A 236 18.02 2.78 5.02
CA PHE A 236 16.81 3.58 5.24
C PHE A 236 17.12 5.02 5.67
N LEU A 237 17.99 5.21 6.67
CA LEU A 237 18.39 6.54 7.11
C LEU A 237 19.11 7.32 6.01
N HIS A 238 20.03 6.66 5.28
CA HIS A 238 20.72 7.28 4.15
C HIS A 238 19.72 7.78 3.10
N ARG A 239 18.73 6.97 2.72
CA ARG A 239 17.68 7.38 1.77
C ARG A 239 16.87 8.58 2.30
N MET A 240 16.52 8.59 3.58
CA MET A 240 15.83 9.73 4.21
C MET A 240 16.66 11.01 4.14
N ASP A 241 17.96 10.93 4.42
CA ASP A 241 18.87 12.07 4.34
C ASP A 241 19.03 12.57 2.91
N VAL A 242 19.19 11.67 1.94
CA VAL A 242 19.26 12.02 0.52
C VAL A 242 18.01 12.80 0.11
N LEU A 243 16.81 12.31 0.42
CA LEU A 243 15.56 12.98 0.08
C LEU A 243 15.43 14.37 0.75
N ARG A 244 15.75 14.45 2.05
CA ARG A 244 15.63 15.68 2.84
C ARG A 244 16.67 16.72 2.48
N LEU A 245 17.88 16.32 2.10
CA LEU A 245 19.02 17.22 1.85
C LEU A 245 19.25 17.49 0.36
N ALA A 246 18.60 16.76 -0.55
CA ALA A 246 18.68 16.98 -1.99
C ALA A 246 18.37 18.43 -2.37
N THR A 247 19.35 19.13 -2.94
CA THR A 247 19.23 20.51 -3.46
C THR A 247 18.80 20.52 -4.93
N ASP A 248 19.06 19.44 -5.66
CA ASP A 248 18.73 19.22 -7.07
C ASP A 248 17.40 18.46 -7.26
N LEU A 249 16.58 18.40 -6.21
CA LEU A 249 15.28 17.72 -6.22
C LEU A 249 14.34 18.20 -7.34
N PRO A 250 14.21 19.52 -7.66
CA PRO A 250 13.36 19.97 -8.77
C PRO A 250 13.73 19.31 -10.11
N ASP A 251 15.00 19.37 -10.50
CA ASP A 251 15.50 18.82 -11.78
C ASP A 251 15.28 17.30 -11.85
N ARG A 252 15.43 16.60 -10.72
CA ARG A 252 15.21 15.16 -10.65
C ARG A 252 13.75 14.77 -10.75
N LEU A 253 12.86 15.53 -10.10
CA LEU A 253 11.43 15.32 -10.23
C LEU A 253 10.95 15.57 -11.66
N GLU A 254 11.49 16.57 -12.35
CA GLU A 254 11.20 16.80 -13.76
C GLU A 254 11.65 15.61 -14.63
N LYS A 255 12.88 15.11 -14.44
CA LYS A 255 13.38 13.92 -15.14
C LYS A 255 12.58 12.66 -14.81
N PHE A 256 12.24 12.46 -13.55
CA PHE A 256 11.38 11.38 -13.09
C PHE A 256 10.02 11.47 -13.79
N TRP A 257 9.43 12.67 -13.82
CA TRP A 257 8.16 12.92 -14.44
C TRP A 257 8.17 12.61 -15.94
N LEU A 258 9.20 13.07 -16.67
CA LEU A 258 9.37 12.76 -18.09
C LEU A 258 9.52 11.24 -18.34
N ALA A 259 10.26 10.55 -17.48
CA ALA A 259 10.44 9.09 -17.59
C ALA A 259 9.17 8.31 -17.26
N TRP A 260 8.37 8.79 -16.29
CA TRP A 260 7.11 8.17 -15.88
C TRP A 260 5.98 8.42 -16.89
N SER A 261 5.93 9.63 -17.47
CA SER A 261 4.88 10.06 -18.40
C SER A 261 5.11 9.62 -19.85
N ALA A 262 6.35 9.33 -20.25
CA ALA A 262 6.63 8.71 -21.54
C ALA A 262 6.03 7.29 -21.57
N LYS A 263 5.24 6.99 -22.61
CA LYS A 263 4.39 5.78 -22.82
C LYS A 263 5.10 4.40 -22.78
N GLY A 264 6.24 4.24 -22.12
CA GLY A 264 6.94 2.96 -22.08
C GLY A 264 7.93 2.88 -20.93
N ARG A 265 7.57 2.07 -19.93
CA ARG A 265 8.46 1.41 -18.96
C ARG A 265 9.42 2.36 -18.26
N PHE A 266 8.94 2.96 -17.17
CA PHE A 266 9.81 3.58 -16.17
C PHE A 266 10.94 2.61 -15.82
N GLN A 267 12.18 2.97 -16.17
CA GLN A 267 13.37 2.27 -15.69
C GLN A 267 13.86 3.04 -14.47
N PRO A 268 13.75 2.48 -13.25
CA PRO A 268 14.35 3.11 -12.07
C PRO A 268 15.84 3.32 -12.34
N GLY A 269 16.27 4.58 -12.23
CA GLY A 269 17.64 5.00 -12.53
C GLY A 269 17.99 6.28 -11.79
N TRP A 270 18.88 7.09 -12.37
CA TRP A 270 19.42 8.32 -11.77
C TRP A 270 18.37 9.30 -11.25
N SER A 271 17.17 9.33 -11.84
CA SER A 271 16.08 10.25 -11.45
C SER A 271 15.60 10.05 -10.00
N ILE A 272 15.86 8.89 -9.40
CA ILE A 272 15.53 8.58 -8.01
C ILE A 272 16.76 8.32 -7.14
N PHE A 273 17.92 8.91 -7.48
CA PHE A 273 19.18 8.75 -6.74
C PHE A 273 19.64 7.29 -6.63
N ILE A 274 19.56 6.56 -7.74
CA ILE A 274 20.15 5.24 -7.85
C ILE A 274 21.38 5.37 -8.74
N GLU A 275 22.53 5.01 -8.20
CA GLU A 275 23.77 4.95 -8.96
C GLU A 275 23.80 3.64 -9.79
N PRO A 276 24.34 3.64 -11.02
CA PRO A 276 24.41 2.44 -11.88
C PRO A 276 25.06 1.23 -11.21
N GLU A 277 26.05 1.48 -10.36
CA GLU A 277 26.78 0.46 -9.62
C GLU A 277 25.85 -0.28 -8.64
N GLU A 278 24.92 0.42 -7.99
CA GLU A 278 23.95 -0.20 -7.07
C GLU A 278 23.01 -1.15 -7.82
N ALA A 279 22.53 -0.73 -8.99
CA ALA A 279 21.72 -1.57 -9.86
C ALA A 279 22.47 -2.83 -10.29
N HIS A 280 23.74 -2.70 -10.71
CA HIS A 280 24.56 -3.84 -11.10
C HIS A 280 24.77 -4.84 -9.95
N VAL A 281 25.13 -4.34 -8.75
CA VAL A 281 25.30 -5.17 -7.55
C VAL A 281 24.01 -5.89 -7.20
N SER A 282 22.84 -5.24 -7.30
CA SER A 282 21.56 -5.88 -6.99
C SER A 282 21.23 -7.04 -7.94
N ILE A 283 21.52 -6.89 -9.23
CA ILE A 283 21.34 -7.95 -10.24
C ILE A 283 22.25 -9.13 -9.91
N GLU A 284 23.53 -8.87 -9.61
CA GLU A 284 24.47 -9.92 -9.23
C GLU A 284 24.01 -10.70 -7.98
N LYS A 285 23.49 -10.00 -6.97
CA LYS A 285 22.97 -10.62 -5.74
C LYS A 285 21.69 -11.41 -5.98
N LEU A 286 20.75 -10.91 -6.79
CA LEU A 286 19.53 -11.65 -7.16
C LEU A 286 19.86 -12.94 -7.93
N ASP A 287 20.79 -12.87 -8.87
CA ASP A 287 21.29 -14.04 -9.58
C ASP A 287 21.95 -15.04 -8.62
N GLY A 288 22.71 -14.55 -7.65
CA GLY A 288 23.30 -15.35 -6.58
C GLY A 288 22.25 -16.04 -5.71
N LEU A 289 21.18 -15.33 -5.35
CA LEU A 289 20.03 -15.83 -4.59
C LEU A 289 19.37 -17.02 -5.30
N VAL A 290 19.05 -16.87 -6.59
CA VAL A 290 18.40 -17.92 -7.39
C VAL A 290 19.32 -19.13 -7.58
N ARG A 291 20.59 -18.90 -7.96
CA ARG A 291 21.57 -19.99 -8.13
C ARG A 291 21.84 -20.74 -6.83
N GLY A 292 21.96 -20.02 -5.72
CA GLY A 292 22.20 -20.58 -4.40
C GLY A 292 21.07 -21.50 -3.96
N LEU A 293 19.81 -21.10 -4.19
CA LEU A 293 18.65 -21.95 -3.90
C LEU A 293 18.67 -23.24 -4.74
N ASN A 294 18.86 -23.13 -6.05
CA ASN A 294 18.86 -24.30 -6.94
C ASN A 294 19.99 -25.29 -6.58
N ALA A 295 21.22 -24.80 -6.46
CA ALA A 295 22.36 -25.64 -6.09
C ALA A 295 22.20 -26.30 -4.72
N PHE A 296 21.56 -25.60 -3.77
CA PHE A 296 21.32 -26.14 -2.43
C PHE A 296 20.28 -27.27 -2.46
N VAL A 297 19.15 -27.05 -3.15
CA VAL A 297 18.10 -28.06 -3.29
C VAL A 297 18.62 -29.31 -4.02
N GLU A 298 19.54 -29.15 -4.96
CA GLU A 298 20.16 -30.28 -5.67
C GLU A 298 21.17 -31.07 -4.80
N SER A 299 21.80 -30.45 -3.81
CA SER A 299 22.93 -31.04 -3.07
C SER A 299 22.60 -31.58 -1.68
N THR A 300 21.45 -31.24 -1.09
CA THR A 300 21.13 -31.62 0.29
C THR A 300 20.02 -32.66 0.37
N PRO A 301 20.24 -33.84 0.97
CA PRO A 301 19.18 -34.81 1.17
C PRO A 301 18.13 -34.24 2.15
N PRO A 302 16.83 -34.35 1.85
CA PRO A 302 15.78 -33.84 2.72
C PRO A 302 15.75 -34.59 4.07
N ASN A 303 15.41 -33.89 5.14
CA ASN A 303 15.19 -34.53 6.44
C ASN A 303 13.99 -35.49 6.38
N SER A 304 14.19 -36.76 6.75
CA SER A 304 13.17 -37.81 6.68
C SER A 304 11.92 -37.55 7.53
N TYR A 305 11.97 -36.62 8.49
CA TYR A 305 10.87 -36.33 9.41
C TYR A 305 9.93 -35.21 8.96
N LEU A 306 10.29 -34.45 7.93
CA LEU A 306 9.42 -33.43 7.36
C LEU A 306 9.04 -33.85 5.93
N PRO A 307 7.73 -33.92 5.61
CA PRO A 307 7.32 -34.13 4.23
C PRO A 307 7.94 -33.01 3.38
N PRO A 308 8.59 -33.32 2.24
CA PRO A 308 8.96 -32.27 1.31
C PRO A 308 7.67 -31.57 0.89
N ALA A 309 7.50 -30.31 1.29
CA ALA A 309 6.27 -29.58 1.04
C ALA A 309 6.02 -29.39 -0.47
N LEU A 310 7.10 -29.27 -1.24
CA LEU A 310 7.11 -29.17 -2.70
C LEU A 310 8.37 -29.83 -3.26
N ARG A 311 8.29 -30.37 -4.48
CA ARG A 311 9.44 -30.82 -5.26
C ARG A 311 10.21 -29.60 -5.83
N THR A 312 11.47 -29.80 -6.24
CA THR A 312 12.31 -28.72 -6.78
C THR A 312 11.69 -28.04 -8.00
N ASP A 313 11.15 -28.83 -8.94
CA ASP A 313 10.44 -28.34 -10.12
C ASP A 313 9.20 -27.52 -9.75
N GLU A 314 8.49 -27.93 -8.70
CA GLU A 314 7.32 -27.19 -8.19
C GLU A 314 7.70 -25.87 -7.54
N LEU A 315 8.85 -25.81 -6.83
CA LEU A 315 9.35 -24.56 -6.25
C LEU A 315 9.79 -23.55 -7.31
N VAL A 316 10.48 -24.01 -8.36
CA VAL A 316 10.85 -23.16 -9.51
C VAL A 316 9.60 -22.66 -10.22
N GLN A 317 8.63 -23.53 -10.48
CA GLN A 317 7.36 -23.11 -11.08
C GLN A 317 6.60 -22.14 -10.18
N LEU A 318 6.60 -22.35 -8.86
CA LEU A 318 5.97 -21.44 -7.90
C LEU A 318 6.61 -20.05 -7.94
N GLN A 319 7.92 -19.94 -8.10
CA GLN A 319 8.58 -18.64 -8.24
C GLN A 319 8.14 -17.91 -9.51
N LEU A 320 8.04 -18.62 -10.65
CA LEU A 320 7.55 -18.06 -11.91
C LEU A 320 6.07 -17.67 -11.80
N ASP A 321 5.25 -18.53 -11.22
CA ASP A 321 3.83 -18.29 -11.00
C ASP A 321 3.61 -17.10 -10.05
N LEU A 322 4.44 -16.95 -9.01
CA LEU A 322 4.41 -15.82 -8.09
C LEU A 322 4.82 -14.51 -8.79
N ALA A 323 5.87 -14.55 -9.61
CA ALA A 323 6.29 -13.41 -10.42
C ALA A 323 5.16 -12.95 -11.36
N ASN A 324 4.46 -13.90 -11.99
CA ASN A 324 3.31 -13.63 -12.86
C ASN A 324 2.11 -13.11 -12.08
N LEU A 325 1.79 -13.71 -10.92
CA LEU A 325 0.66 -13.29 -10.09
C LEU A 325 0.78 -11.82 -9.69
N ARG A 326 2.00 -11.42 -9.32
CA ARG A 326 2.30 -10.06 -8.87
C ARG A 326 2.20 -9.03 -9.99
N GLN A 327 2.09 -9.42 -11.26
CA GLN A 327 1.86 -8.52 -12.40
C GLN A 327 0.41 -8.00 -12.50
N TYR A 328 -0.50 -8.51 -11.68
CA TYR A 328 -1.91 -8.16 -11.71
C TYR A 328 -2.44 -7.89 -10.30
N THR A 329 -3.41 -6.98 -10.22
CA THR A 329 -4.24 -6.78 -9.04
C THR A 329 -5.60 -7.44 -9.25
N ILE A 330 -6.03 -8.29 -8.32
CA ILE A 330 -7.40 -8.82 -8.30
C ILE A 330 -8.27 -7.82 -7.53
N ILE A 331 -9.24 -7.22 -8.21
CA ILE A 331 -10.17 -6.23 -7.64
C ILE A 331 -11.39 -6.94 -7.03
N ALA A 332 -11.92 -7.93 -7.75
CA ALA A 332 -13.04 -8.74 -7.30
C ALA A 332 -12.88 -10.17 -7.80
N ARG A 333 -13.30 -11.12 -6.95
CA ARG A 333 -13.33 -12.56 -7.22
C ARG A 333 -14.64 -13.11 -6.68
N THR A 334 -15.47 -13.74 -7.51
CA THR A 334 -16.72 -14.33 -7.04
C THR A 334 -17.15 -15.55 -7.84
N PRO A 335 -17.60 -16.64 -7.19
CA PRO A 335 -18.21 -17.75 -7.89
C PRO A 335 -19.55 -17.31 -8.50
N LEU A 336 -19.87 -17.84 -9.69
CA LEU A 336 -21.15 -17.58 -10.36
C LEU A 336 -21.58 -18.75 -11.23
N THR A 337 -22.84 -18.71 -11.65
CA THR A 337 -23.38 -19.62 -12.67
C THR A 337 -23.72 -18.83 -13.92
N VAL A 338 -23.29 -19.30 -15.08
CA VAL A 338 -23.69 -18.76 -16.38
C VAL A 338 -24.92 -19.52 -16.86
N GLU A 339 -25.99 -18.78 -17.17
CA GLU A 339 -27.20 -19.29 -17.83
C GLU A 339 -27.40 -18.59 -19.19
N LYS A 340 -27.94 -19.31 -20.18
CA LYS A 340 -28.33 -18.74 -21.47
C LYS A 340 -29.83 -18.48 -21.52
N LYS A 341 -30.20 -17.26 -21.91
CA LYS A 341 -31.60 -16.89 -22.18
C LYS A 341 -31.71 -16.31 -23.58
N GLY A 342 -31.87 -17.18 -24.57
CA GLY A 342 -31.73 -16.81 -25.98
C GLY A 342 -30.27 -16.49 -26.32
N GLU A 343 -30.02 -15.34 -26.94
CA GLU A 343 -28.66 -14.86 -27.26
C GLU A 343 -27.97 -14.15 -26.09
N ARG A 344 -28.68 -13.93 -24.97
CA ARG A 344 -28.13 -13.20 -23.82
C ARG A 344 -27.52 -14.14 -22.79
N CYS A 345 -26.36 -13.72 -22.27
CA CYS A 345 -25.71 -14.32 -21.11
C CYS A 345 -26.32 -13.73 -19.82
N VAL A 346 -26.68 -14.60 -18.88
CA VAL A 346 -27.12 -14.22 -17.53
C VAL A 346 -26.11 -14.77 -16.53
N LEU A 347 -25.47 -13.88 -15.78
CA LEU A 347 -24.61 -14.24 -14.66
C LEU A 347 -25.47 -14.33 -13.40
N VAL A 348 -25.47 -15.50 -12.76
CA VAL A 348 -26.21 -15.77 -11.52
C VAL A 348 -25.20 -15.83 -10.38
N LEU A 349 -25.21 -14.80 -9.55
CA LEU A 349 -24.28 -14.57 -8.46
C LEU A 349 -24.93 -14.98 -7.13
N PRO A 350 -24.15 -15.52 -6.17
CA PRO A 350 -24.63 -15.70 -4.81
C PRO A 350 -24.89 -14.34 -4.16
N GLY A 351 -26.04 -14.20 -3.52
CA GLY A 351 -26.46 -13.04 -2.75
C GLY A 351 -26.47 -13.30 -1.26
N GLU A 352 -26.75 -12.24 -0.51
CA GLU A 352 -26.89 -12.31 0.94
C GLU A 352 -28.08 -13.21 1.32
N HIS A 353 -27.93 -13.96 2.41
CA HIS A 353 -28.96 -14.87 2.92
C HIS A 353 -29.45 -15.94 1.92
N GLY A 354 -28.60 -16.33 0.97
CA GLY A 354 -28.92 -17.37 -0.02
C GLY A 354 -29.81 -16.90 -1.18
N ALA A 355 -30.08 -15.58 -1.28
CA ALA A 355 -30.67 -15.02 -2.49
C ALA A 355 -29.70 -15.16 -3.67
N SER A 356 -30.21 -15.08 -4.90
CA SER A 356 -29.36 -15.04 -6.11
C SER A 356 -29.57 -13.72 -6.86
N HIS A 357 -28.48 -13.08 -7.27
CA HIS A 357 -28.52 -11.88 -8.12
C HIS A 357 -28.35 -12.29 -9.58
N ARG A 358 -29.19 -11.77 -10.47
CA ARG A 358 -29.14 -12.09 -11.90
C ARG A 358 -28.72 -10.85 -12.67
N VAL A 359 -27.56 -10.93 -13.32
CA VAL A 359 -26.96 -9.82 -14.06
C VAL A 359 -26.93 -10.17 -15.54
N HIS A 360 -27.54 -9.31 -16.36
CA HIS A 360 -27.51 -9.46 -17.81
C HIS A 360 -26.20 -8.88 -18.35
N TRP A 361 -25.29 -9.75 -18.79
CA TRP A 361 -23.98 -9.30 -19.28
C TRP A 361 -24.02 -9.05 -20.79
N PRO A 362 -23.65 -7.84 -21.25
CA PRO A 362 -23.50 -7.55 -22.67
C PRO A 362 -22.18 -8.16 -23.16
N SER A 363 -22.16 -9.48 -23.35
CA SER A 363 -20.91 -10.19 -23.70
C SER A 363 -20.59 -10.14 -25.19
N VAL A 364 -19.31 -10.03 -25.51
CA VAL A 364 -18.75 -10.21 -26.87
C VAL A 364 -18.71 -11.70 -27.25
N SER A 365 -18.60 -12.59 -26.26
CA SER A 365 -18.58 -14.05 -26.41
C SER A 365 -19.60 -14.70 -25.47
N THR A 366 -20.37 -15.70 -25.90
CA THR A 366 -21.33 -16.38 -25.02
C THR A 366 -20.70 -17.61 -24.38
N PRO A 367 -20.20 -17.54 -23.14
CA PRO A 367 -19.67 -18.71 -22.44
C PRO A 367 -20.71 -19.84 -22.42
N ALA A 368 -20.23 -21.08 -22.31
CA ALA A 368 -21.13 -22.21 -22.09
C ALA A 368 -21.87 -22.05 -20.75
N GLU A 369 -23.05 -22.67 -20.63
CA GLU A 369 -23.73 -22.72 -19.34
C GLU A 369 -22.91 -23.56 -18.35
N GLY A 370 -22.82 -23.12 -17.10
CA GLY A 370 -22.04 -23.83 -16.09
C GLY A 370 -21.62 -22.95 -14.93
N HIS A 371 -20.85 -23.53 -14.01
CA HIS A 371 -20.26 -22.84 -12.89
C HIS A 371 -18.88 -22.28 -13.25
N TYR A 372 -18.66 -21.03 -12.88
CA TYR A 372 -17.43 -20.30 -13.14
C TYR A 372 -17.03 -19.51 -11.92
N GLU A 373 -15.79 -19.03 -11.93
CA GLU A 373 -15.34 -17.97 -11.05
C GLU A 373 -15.03 -16.73 -11.87
N CYS A 374 -15.63 -15.60 -11.51
CA CYS A 374 -15.41 -14.34 -12.20
C CYS A 374 -14.34 -13.51 -11.48
N PHE A 375 -13.42 -12.98 -12.27
CA PHE A 375 -12.34 -12.10 -11.84
C PHE A 375 -12.49 -10.74 -12.51
N ALA A 376 -12.32 -9.68 -11.75
CA ALA A 376 -12.01 -8.34 -12.26
C ALA A 376 -10.56 -8.03 -11.91
N ILE A 377 -9.72 -7.81 -12.92
CA ILE A 377 -8.26 -7.70 -12.74
C ILE A 377 -7.69 -6.47 -13.44
N ILE A 378 -6.70 -5.85 -12.80
CA ILE A 378 -5.92 -4.76 -13.37
C ILE A 378 -4.49 -5.26 -13.56
N PRO A 379 -3.98 -5.39 -14.79
CA PRO A 379 -2.54 -5.54 -14.98
C PRO A 379 -1.82 -4.29 -14.51
N ASN A 380 -0.65 -4.46 -13.90
CA ASN A 380 0.08 -3.36 -13.29
C ASN A 380 0.47 -2.31 -14.31
N PHE A 381 0.34 -1.04 -13.92
CA PHE A 381 0.61 0.09 -14.80
C PHE A 381 -0.17 0.04 -16.11
N SER A 382 -1.38 -0.53 -16.09
CA SER A 382 -2.30 -0.45 -17.21
C SER A 382 -3.37 0.60 -16.96
N GLY A 383 -3.91 1.15 -18.04
CA GLY A 383 -5.10 2.02 -18.03
C GLY A 383 -6.38 1.23 -18.30
N TYR A 384 -6.39 -0.07 -18.00
CA TYR A 384 -7.53 -0.94 -18.28
C TYR A 384 -7.75 -2.01 -17.21
N MET A 385 -8.98 -2.50 -17.13
CA MET A 385 -9.39 -3.61 -16.28
C MET A 385 -9.99 -4.70 -17.15
N SER A 386 -9.59 -5.95 -16.94
CA SER A 386 -10.14 -7.11 -17.64
C SER A 386 -11.12 -7.87 -16.74
N ILE A 387 -12.17 -8.42 -17.34
CA ILE A 387 -13.18 -9.24 -16.67
C ILE A 387 -13.14 -10.63 -17.28
N VAL A 388 -12.88 -11.64 -16.46
CA VAL A 388 -12.53 -12.99 -16.91
C VAL A 388 -13.31 -14.02 -16.12
N LEU A 389 -13.88 -15.02 -16.80
CA LEU A 389 -14.40 -16.22 -16.17
C LEU A 389 -13.35 -17.32 -16.20
N ARG A 390 -13.07 -17.92 -15.05
CA ARG A 390 -12.33 -19.16 -14.95
C ARG A 390 -13.29 -20.33 -14.90
N GLY A 391 -13.21 -21.21 -15.89
CA GLY A 391 -13.91 -22.49 -15.92
C GLY A 391 -12.94 -23.66 -15.68
N PRO A 392 -13.43 -24.91 -15.77
CA PRO A 392 -12.59 -26.09 -15.69
C PRO A 392 -11.55 -26.11 -16.83
N GLY A 393 -10.32 -25.71 -16.52
CA GLY A 393 -9.18 -25.78 -17.44
C GLY A 393 -9.08 -24.65 -18.48
N SER A 394 -9.85 -23.56 -18.36
CA SER A 394 -9.73 -22.42 -19.26
C SER A 394 -10.14 -21.09 -18.62
N ALA A 395 -9.60 -20.00 -19.16
CA ALA A 395 -10.02 -18.63 -18.86
C ALA A 395 -10.79 -18.07 -20.07
N ILE A 396 -11.99 -17.54 -19.84
CA ILE A 396 -12.86 -16.93 -20.86
C ILE A 396 -12.94 -15.44 -20.58
N PHE A 397 -12.50 -14.65 -21.55
CA PHE A 397 -12.58 -13.21 -21.47
C PHE A 397 -14.01 -12.71 -21.72
N LEU A 398 -14.59 -12.00 -20.74
CA LEU A 398 -15.95 -11.46 -20.80
C LEU A 398 -16.02 -10.02 -21.30
N GLY A 399 -14.98 -9.23 -21.05
CA GLY A 399 -14.97 -7.81 -21.36
C GLY A 399 -13.84 -7.06 -20.68
N TRP A 400 -13.78 -5.76 -20.93
CA TRP A 400 -12.82 -4.86 -20.32
C TRP A 400 -13.39 -3.45 -20.16
N ILE A 401 -12.72 -2.65 -19.34
CA ILE A 401 -12.92 -1.22 -19.20
C ILE A 401 -11.59 -0.52 -19.48
N GLY A 402 -11.62 0.62 -20.17
CA GLY A 402 -10.44 1.41 -20.53
C GLY A 402 -9.90 1.14 -21.94
N HIS A 403 -8.78 1.77 -22.28
CA HIS A 403 -8.16 1.65 -23.60
C HIS A 403 -7.30 0.38 -23.68
N PHE A 404 -7.87 -0.69 -24.25
CA PHE A 404 -7.26 -2.02 -24.29
C PHE A 404 -7.53 -2.74 -25.61
N ARG A 405 -6.58 -3.59 -26.02
CA ARG A 405 -6.72 -4.56 -27.11
C ARG A 405 -6.58 -5.98 -26.53
N PRO A 406 -7.69 -6.72 -26.35
CA PRO A 406 -7.68 -8.04 -25.73
C PRO A 406 -6.76 -9.06 -26.36
N GLU A 407 -6.54 -8.96 -27.67
CA GLU A 407 -5.76 -9.90 -28.44
C GLU A 407 -4.29 -9.93 -28.01
N ASP A 408 -3.78 -8.80 -27.49
CA ASP A 408 -2.37 -8.64 -27.12
C ASP A 408 -2.05 -9.29 -25.76
N HIS A 409 -3.04 -9.60 -24.93
CA HIS A 409 -2.84 -9.98 -23.52
C HIS A 409 -3.60 -11.23 -23.06
N ALA A 410 -4.42 -11.85 -23.91
CA ALA A 410 -5.25 -13.00 -23.53
C ALA A 410 -4.44 -14.16 -22.93
N HIS A 411 -3.28 -14.49 -23.52
CA HIS A 411 -2.39 -15.55 -23.03
C HIS A 411 -1.80 -15.24 -21.65
N GLU A 412 -1.41 -13.98 -21.41
CA GLU A 412 -0.85 -13.55 -20.12
C GLU A 412 -1.91 -13.63 -19.01
N ILE A 413 -3.13 -13.20 -19.32
CA ILE A 413 -4.29 -13.30 -18.43
C ILE A 413 -4.64 -14.76 -18.12
N GLU A 414 -4.64 -15.64 -19.13
CA GLU A 414 -4.91 -17.06 -18.93
C GLU A 414 -3.85 -17.72 -18.04
N ALA A 415 -2.56 -17.43 -18.28
CA ALA A 415 -1.46 -17.90 -17.44
C ALA A 415 -1.60 -17.40 -15.99
N PHE A 416 -1.96 -16.12 -15.81
CA PHE A 416 -2.24 -15.53 -14.51
C PHE A 416 -3.38 -16.25 -13.77
N VAL A 417 -4.55 -16.38 -14.41
CA VAL A 417 -5.74 -17.00 -13.81
C VAL A 417 -5.49 -18.47 -13.44
N GLY A 418 -4.70 -19.18 -14.25
CA GLY A 418 -4.29 -20.55 -13.98
C GLY A 418 -3.31 -20.66 -12.81
N ALA A 419 -2.50 -19.63 -12.54
CA ALA A 419 -1.51 -19.62 -11.48
C ALA A 419 -2.10 -19.35 -10.08
N ILE A 420 -3.21 -18.61 -9.97
CA ILE A 420 -3.79 -18.15 -8.69
C ILE A 420 -3.89 -19.28 -7.66
N ASP A 421 -4.63 -20.35 -7.97
CA ASP A 421 -4.89 -21.40 -6.98
C ASP A 421 -3.61 -22.17 -6.63
N ARG A 422 -2.73 -22.40 -7.62
CA ARG A 422 -1.44 -23.07 -7.37
C ARG A 422 -0.58 -22.26 -6.42
N VAL A 423 -0.45 -20.95 -6.65
CA VAL A 423 0.33 -20.05 -5.79
C VAL A 423 -0.28 -19.98 -4.41
N THR A 424 -1.60 -19.74 -4.30
CA THR A 424 -2.28 -19.64 -3.01
C THR A 424 -2.13 -20.93 -2.20
N GLU A 425 -2.40 -22.09 -2.81
CA GLU A 425 -2.30 -23.38 -2.13
C GLU A 425 -0.86 -23.68 -1.70
N ALA A 426 0.11 -23.45 -2.58
CA ALA A 426 1.51 -23.71 -2.27
C ALA A 426 2.05 -22.78 -1.18
N VAL A 427 1.73 -21.48 -1.25
CA VAL A 427 2.11 -20.50 -0.21
C VAL A 427 1.51 -20.86 1.14
N VAL A 428 0.22 -21.23 1.19
CA VAL A 428 -0.43 -21.66 2.44
C VAL A 428 0.26 -22.89 3.01
N LYS A 429 0.53 -23.91 2.19
CA LYS A 429 1.25 -25.12 2.62
C LYS A 429 2.65 -24.81 3.17
N LEU A 430 3.39 -23.96 2.48
CA LEU A 430 4.74 -23.56 2.89
C LEU A 430 4.73 -22.76 4.19
N ARG A 431 3.79 -21.81 4.34
CA ARG A 431 3.61 -21.03 5.57
C ARG A 431 3.22 -21.93 6.75
N ASP A 432 2.24 -22.81 6.57
CA ASP A 432 1.83 -23.79 7.58
C ASP A 432 3.01 -24.66 8.04
N SER A 433 3.83 -25.11 7.09
CA SER A 433 5.03 -25.90 7.37
C SER A 433 6.05 -25.10 8.18
N PHE A 434 6.29 -23.85 7.78
CA PHE A 434 7.17 -22.94 8.52
C PHE A 434 6.66 -22.70 9.94
N GLU A 435 5.36 -22.44 10.14
CA GLU A 435 4.78 -22.20 11.46
C GLU A 435 4.86 -23.44 12.37
N LYS A 436 4.60 -24.64 11.83
CA LYS A 436 4.58 -25.90 12.60
C LYS A 436 5.96 -26.38 13.02
N GLY A 437 7.03 -26.03 12.30
CA GLY A 437 8.37 -26.55 12.59
C GLY A 437 9.53 -25.67 12.16
N GLY A 438 9.41 -24.96 11.03
CA GLY A 438 10.46 -24.06 10.54
C GLY A 438 10.83 -22.97 11.54
N TYR A 439 9.84 -22.23 12.07
CA TYR A 439 10.09 -21.14 13.00
C TYR A 439 10.82 -21.58 14.27
N ALA A 440 10.39 -22.70 14.86
CA ALA A 440 11.04 -23.26 16.05
C ALA A 440 12.53 -23.61 15.80
N SER A 441 12.90 -23.94 14.57
CA SER A 441 14.29 -24.22 14.21
C SER A 441 15.19 -22.98 14.22
N ILE A 442 14.64 -21.78 14.02
CA ILE A 442 15.38 -20.51 14.00
C ILE A 442 15.12 -19.64 15.23
N ASP A 443 14.03 -19.87 15.97
CA ASP A 443 13.70 -19.12 17.19
C ASP A 443 14.83 -19.23 18.22
N SER A 444 15.32 -18.08 18.66
CA SER A 444 16.39 -17.95 19.63
C SER A 444 16.22 -16.65 20.41
N GLY A 445 16.74 -16.61 21.64
CA GLY A 445 16.74 -15.39 22.46
C GLY A 445 17.37 -14.20 21.73
N THR A 446 18.54 -14.43 21.12
CA THR A 446 19.28 -13.41 20.36
C THR A 446 18.48 -12.86 19.18
N MET A 447 17.77 -13.71 18.42
CA MET A 447 16.94 -13.23 17.31
C MET A 447 15.77 -12.38 17.79
N ARG A 448 15.12 -12.77 18.89
CA ARG A 448 14.02 -11.99 19.49
C ARG A 448 14.49 -10.65 20.04
N GLU A 449 15.63 -10.64 20.73
CA GLU A 449 16.25 -9.41 21.23
C GLU A 449 16.65 -8.47 20.08
N LEU A 450 17.26 -9.01 19.02
CA LEU A 450 17.62 -8.24 17.83
C LEU A 450 16.39 -7.59 17.18
N LEU A 451 15.31 -8.35 16.96
CA LEU A 451 14.10 -7.82 16.34
C LEU A 451 13.38 -6.79 17.21
N LYS A 452 13.44 -6.95 18.53
CA LYS A 452 12.90 -5.97 19.49
C LYS A 452 13.71 -4.67 19.48
N GLU A 453 15.04 -4.77 19.54
CA GLU A 453 15.92 -3.60 19.42
C GLU A 453 15.68 -2.87 18.09
N PHE A 454 15.47 -3.64 17.02
CA PHE A 454 15.18 -3.11 15.72
C PHE A 454 13.86 -2.32 15.66
N ASP A 455 12.80 -2.77 16.36
CA ASP A 455 11.56 -2.00 16.52
C ASP A 455 11.80 -0.67 17.21
N ASP A 456 12.48 -0.71 18.36
CA ASP A 456 12.75 0.48 19.17
C ASP A 456 13.58 1.50 18.38
N ARG A 457 14.57 1.03 17.60
CA ARG A 457 15.39 1.87 16.71
C ARG A 457 14.56 2.45 15.57
N THR A 458 13.71 1.65 14.94
CA THR A 458 12.84 2.08 13.85
C THR A 458 11.89 3.17 14.35
N LEU A 459 11.17 2.93 15.45
CA LEU A 459 10.28 3.91 16.04
C LEU A 459 11.02 5.21 16.38
N SER A 460 12.21 5.09 16.97
CA SER A 460 13.07 6.25 17.28
C SER A 460 13.41 7.04 16.02
N ALA A 461 13.79 6.37 14.93
CA ALA A 461 14.10 7.03 13.66
C ALA A 461 12.89 7.80 13.11
N TYR A 462 11.70 7.19 13.08
CA TYR A 462 10.49 7.87 12.63
C TYR A 462 10.15 9.08 13.50
N LEU A 463 10.21 8.94 14.84
CA LEU A 463 9.99 10.05 15.76
C LEU A 463 10.99 11.19 15.56
N TRP A 464 12.27 10.89 15.33
CA TRP A 464 13.29 11.90 15.01
C TRP A 464 13.02 12.59 13.68
N LEU A 465 12.70 11.83 12.63
CA LEU A 465 12.38 12.38 11.32
C LEU A 465 11.16 13.30 11.38
N VAL A 466 10.17 12.93 12.20
CA VAL A 466 8.99 13.71 12.53
C VAL A 466 9.37 14.97 13.33
N ALA A 467 10.15 14.89 14.41
CA ALA A 467 10.45 16.06 15.24
C ALA A 467 11.40 17.09 14.56
N LEU A 468 12.30 16.63 13.69
CA LEU A 468 13.33 17.47 13.03
C LEU A 468 12.81 18.25 11.80
N ARG A 469 11.52 18.56 11.70
CA ARG A 469 10.93 19.32 10.59
C ARG A 469 11.36 20.78 10.62
N GLY A 470 12.56 21.08 10.14
CA GLY A 470 13.07 22.45 10.03
C GLY A 470 13.49 23.10 11.35
N ARG A 471 13.47 22.36 12.46
CA ARG A 471 14.01 22.82 13.74
C ARG A 471 15.53 22.64 13.79
N SER A 472 16.23 23.65 14.28
CA SER A 472 17.67 23.57 14.61
C SER A 472 17.93 23.17 16.07
N ASP A 473 16.93 23.25 16.94
CA ASP A 473 17.06 22.93 18.36
C ASP A 473 16.78 21.46 18.68
N ILE A 474 17.84 20.75 19.08
CA ILE A 474 17.83 19.33 19.42
C ILE A 474 17.04 19.07 20.73
N GLU A 475 17.06 19.98 21.70
CA GLU A 475 16.40 19.75 22.99
C GLU A 475 14.87 19.83 22.86
N SER A 476 14.36 20.80 22.08
CA SER A 476 12.94 20.84 21.71
C SER A 476 12.51 19.57 20.98
N ALA A 477 13.34 19.05 20.06
CA ALA A 477 13.03 17.81 19.34
C ALA A 477 12.96 16.61 20.29
N LYS A 478 13.87 16.49 21.27
CA LYS A 478 13.82 15.44 22.30
C LYS A 478 12.54 15.49 23.13
N ALA A 479 12.12 16.69 23.53
CA ALA A 479 10.87 16.87 24.29
C ALA A 479 9.66 16.42 23.47
N GLU A 480 9.60 16.79 22.20
CA GLU A 480 8.54 16.37 21.27
C GLU A 480 8.52 14.85 21.07
N ILE A 481 9.68 14.23 20.86
CA ILE A 481 9.82 12.77 20.74
C ILE A 481 9.31 12.06 21.99
N SER A 482 9.67 12.55 23.18
CA SER A 482 9.22 11.98 24.45
C SER A 482 7.70 12.04 24.59
N MET A 483 7.09 13.16 24.19
CA MET A 483 5.65 13.34 24.20
C MET A 483 4.96 12.39 23.20
N LEU A 484 5.39 12.40 21.93
CA LEU A 484 4.81 11.56 20.87
C LEU A 484 4.91 10.07 21.21
N ARG A 485 6.05 9.62 21.75
CA ARG A 485 6.25 8.23 22.18
C ARG A 485 5.28 7.82 23.31
N THR A 486 5.02 8.71 24.26
CA THR A 486 4.26 8.36 25.47
C THR A 486 2.76 8.52 25.28
N ALA A 487 2.33 9.51 24.50
CA ALA A 487 0.93 9.92 24.44
C ALA A 487 0.40 10.15 23.01
N GLY A 488 1.24 9.97 21.98
CA GLY A 488 0.89 10.29 20.61
C GLY A 488 0.44 11.73 20.44
N LEU A 489 -0.65 11.95 19.69
CA LEU A 489 -1.25 13.27 19.50
C LEU A 489 -2.40 13.55 20.49
N ARG A 490 -2.82 12.58 21.32
CA ARG A 490 -3.97 12.72 22.22
C ARG A 490 -3.92 13.96 23.12
N PRO A 491 -2.77 14.33 23.73
CA PRO A 491 -2.69 15.52 24.60
C PRO A 491 -2.96 16.84 23.88
N ILE A 492 -2.77 16.90 22.56
CA ILE A 492 -3.05 18.10 21.76
C ILE A 492 -4.55 18.40 21.78
N PHE A 493 -5.34 17.34 21.70
CA PHE A 493 -6.78 17.41 21.58
C PHE A 493 -7.51 17.23 22.91
N ASP A 494 -6.83 17.06 24.06
CA ASP A 494 -7.42 16.64 25.36
C ASP A 494 -8.25 15.35 25.32
N ASN A 495 -8.10 14.52 24.28
CA ASN A 495 -9.07 13.46 23.97
C ASN A 495 -10.49 13.98 23.67
N ASP A 496 -10.65 15.25 23.28
CA ASP A 496 -11.91 15.82 22.81
C ASP A 496 -12.21 15.27 21.39
N PRO A 497 -13.21 14.39 21.23
CA PRO A 497 -13.56 13.82 19.93
C PRO A 497 -13.99 14.90 18.93
N LEU A 498 -14.57 16.00 19.41
CA LEU A 498 -15.00 17.11 18.57
C LEU A 498 -13.79 17.85 17.98
N ALA A 499 -12.77 18.11 18.79
CA ALA A 499 -11.53 18.72 18.35
C ALA A 499 -10.81 17.87 17.28
N LEU A 500 -10.78 16.55 17.48
CA LEU A 500 -10.20 15.59 16.53
C LEU A 500 -10.95 15.57 15.20
N ARG A 501 -12.29 15.48 15.24
CA ARG A 501 -13.14 15.50 14.04
C ARG A 501 -13.04 16.82 13.29
N ALA A 502 -13.02 17.94 14.01
CA ALA A 502 -12.84 19.26 13.41
C ALA A 502 -11.47 19.37 12.71
N ALA A 503 -10.39 18.94 13.34
CA ALA A 503 -9.06 18.93 12.73
C ALA A 503 -9.01 18.04 11.46
N ALA A 504 -9.62 16.85 11.51
CA ALA A 504 -9.73 15.96 10.36
C ALA A 504 -10.52 16.59 9.20
N ALA A 505 -11.68 17.19 9.49
CA ALA A 505 -12.52 17.84 8.49
C ALA A 505 -11.81 19.03 7.82
N ILE A 506 -11.12 19.86 8.61
CA ILE A 506 -10.33 20.99 8.09
C ILE A 506 -9.23 20.49 7.15
N SER A 507 -8.47 19.48 7.58
CA SER A 507 -7.40 18.88 6.78
C SER A 507 -7.91 18.27 5.46
N LEU A 508 -9.11 17.68 5.45
CA LEU A 508 -9.73 17.16 4.22
C LEU A 508 -10.18 18.27 3.26
N ALA A 509 -10.52 19.45 3.77
CA ALA A 509 -10.97 20.58 2.95
C ALA A 509 -9.80 21.34 2.27
N ASP A 510 -8.65 21.45 2.96
CA ASP A 510 -7.48 22.25 2.52
C ASP A 510 -6.91 21.77 1.17
N SER A 511 -6.88 20.45 0.95
CA SER A 511 -6.48 19.81 -0.32
C SER A 511 -7.39 20.12 -1.54
N SER A 512 -8.38 21.00 -1.41
CA SER A 512 -9.26 21.37 -2.52
C SER A 512 -9.39 22.87 -2.75
N LEU A 513 -8.91 23.70 -1.81
CA LEU A 513 -9.14 25.12 -1.77
C LEU A 513 -7.82 25.86 -1.54
N THR A 514 -7.14 26.20 -2.63
CA THR A 514 -5.92 27.02 -2.69
C THR A 514 -6.04 28.45 -2.14
N ASN A 515 -7.15 28.80 -1.47
CA ASN A 515 -7.48 30.15 -0.99
C ASN A 515 -7.66 30.23 0.54
N LEU A 516 -6.90 29.45 1.31
CA LEU A 516 -7.04 29.38 2.78
C LEU A 516 -6.28 30.46 3.57
N HIS A 517 -5.69 31.45 2.90
CA HIS A 517 -4.94 32.51 3.57
C HIS A 517 -5.80 33.52 4.36
N ASP A 518 -7.13 33.56 4.15
CA ASP A 518 -8.04 34.56 4.74
C ASP A 518 -9.24 33.96 5.52
N PHE A 519 -9.18 32.68 5.92
CA PHE A 519 -10.31 32.06 6.62
C PHE A 519 -10.42 32.53 8.08
N ASP A 520 -11.33 33.47 8.31
CA ASP A 520 -11.91 33.76 9.62
C ASP A 520 -12.43 32.48 10.28
N PHE A 521 -12.36 32.43 11.60
CA PHE A 521 -12.85 31.36 12.46
C PHE A 521 -14.32 30.96 12.18
N GLU A 522 -15.19 31.90 11.81
CA GLU A 522 -16.56 31.60 11.39
C GLU A 522 -16.61 30.82 10.08
N ALA A 523 -15.71 31.11 9.15
CA ALA A 523 -15.62 30.39 7.88
C ALA A 523 -15.10 28.97 8.10
N GLN A 524 -14.17 28.76 9.05
CA GLN A 524 -13.72 27.43 9.45
C GLN A 524 -14.83 26.63 10.13
N ILE A 525 -15.61 27.24 11.04
CA ILE A 525 -16.79 26.59 11.64
C ILE A 525 -17.83 26.24 10.58
N SER A 526 -18.13 27.17 9.68
CA SER A 526 -19.08 26.95 8.58
C SER A 526 -18.62 25.78 7.68
N MET A 527 -17.33 25.74 7.37
CA MET A 527 -16.71 24.64 6.62
C MET A 527 -16.85 23.33 7.40
N VAL A 528 -16.43 23.27 8.65
CA VAL A 528 -16.53 22.07 9.51
C VAL A 528 -17.99 21.57 9.60
N LYS A 529 -18.98 22.46 9.72
CA LYS A 529 -20.40 22.11 9.66
C LYS A 529 -20.83 21.50 8.32
N SER A 530 -20.23 21.93 7.21
CA SER A 530 -20.51 21.36 5.88
C SER A 530 -20.05 19.92 5.73
N PHE A 531 -19.12 19.44 6.58
CA PHE A 531 -18.70 18.04 6.69
C PHE A 531 -19.58 17.22 7.64
N TRP A 532 -20.80 17.72 7.92
CA TRP A 532 -21.88 17.02 8.61
C TRP A 532 -21.50 16.52 10.01
N LEU A 533 -20.89 17.40 10.80
CA LEU A 533 -20.74 17.18 12.24
C LEU A 533 -22.07 17.42 12.97
N GLY A 534 -23.07 16.54 12.76
CA GLY A 534 -24.33 16.50 13.53
C GLY A 534 -25.05 17.84 13.79
N ASP A 535 -25.92 17.88 14.80
CA ASP A 535 -26.49 19.11 15.36
C ASP A 535 -25.59 19.68 16.47
N GLU A 536 -24.26 19.62 16.29
CA GLU A 536 -23.31 20.10 17.30
C GLU A 536 -23.44 21.62 17.49
N ASP A 537 -23.42 22.07 18.75
CA ASP A 537 -23.55 23.50 19.04
C ASP A 537 -22.33 24.26 18.48
N SER A 538 -22.60 25.36 17.79
CA SER A 538 -21.56 26.26 17.26
C SER A 538 -20.67 26.82 18.37
N SER A 539 -21.19 26.89 19.59
CA SER A 539 -20.43 27.26 20.78
C SER A 539 -19.43 26.18 21.21
N GLU A 540 -19.75 24.90 21.00
CA GLU A 540 -18.88 23.76 21.32
C GLU A 540 -17.75 23.64 20.31
N LEU A 541 -18.08 23.71 19.01
CA LEU A 541 -17.08 23.77 17.94
C LEU A 541 -16.11 24.93 18.14
N ARG A 542 -16.63 26.11 18.49
CA ARG A 542 -15.81 27.30 18.80
C ARG A 542 -14.90 27.06 19.99
N ARG A 543 -15.37 26.42 21.05
CA ARG A 543 -14.54 26.08 22.21
C ARG A 543 -13.43 25.10 21.83
N ALA A 544 -13.76 24.03 21.11
CA ALA A 544 -12.79 23.02 20.67
C ALA A 544 -11.69 23.63 19.79
N MET A 545 -12.07 24.41 18.77
CA MET A 545 -11.13 25.07 17.86
C MET A 545 -10.28 26.15 18.55
N THR A 546 -10.86 26.94 19.47
CA THR A 546 -10.09 27.91 20.26
C THR A 546 -9.10 27.19 21.19
N GLY A 547 -9.50 26.05 21.75
CA GLY A 547 -8.63 25.17 22.53
C GLY A 547 -7.40 24.73 21.74
N ILE A 548 -7.59 24.21 20.52
CA ILE A 548 -6.52 23.83 19.59
C ILE A 548 -5.59 25.04 19.33
N ALA A 549 -6.14 26.18 18.91
CA ALA A 549 -5.35 27.37 18.56
C ALA A 549 -4.59 27.98 19.75
N SER A 550 -5.12 27.89 20.97
CA SER A 550 -4.46 28.45 22.17
C SER A 550 -3.20 27.67 22.58
N ARG A 551 -3.13 26.37 22.26
CA ARG A 551 -2.05 25.45 22.64
C ARG A 551 -0.87 25.49 21.67
N ASP A 552 -1.10 26.00 20.48
CA ASP A 552 -0.09 26.31 19.47
C ASP A 552 1.06 27.18 20.02
N ARG A 553 0.79 28.04 21.03
CA ARG A 553 1.80 28.88 21.71
C ARG A 553 2.90 28.10 22.45
N SER A 554 2.74 26.78 22.65
CA SER A 554 3.73 25.91 23.30
C SER A 554 4.73 25.25 22.32
N GLY A 555 4.63 25.55 21.02
CA GLY A 555 5.61 25.10 20.03
C GLY A 555 5.31 23.73 19.41
N LEU A 556 4.07 23.24 19.51
CA LEU A 556 3.58 22.10 18.74
C LEU A 556 2.81 22.63 17.53
N VAL A 557 3.55 22.92 16.46
CA VAL A 557 3.06 23.59 15.25
C VAL A 557 1.88 22.81 14.67
N ILE A 558 0.69 23.41 14.66
CA ILE A 558 -0.45 22.94 13.85
C ILE A 558 -0.93 24.03 12.87
N PHE A 559 -0.61 25.30 13.10
CA PHE A 559 -0.87 26.39 12.14
C PHE A 559 0.14 27.54 12.33
N SER A 560 1.10 27.77 11.43
CA SER A 560 2.10 28.85 11.61
C SER A 560 1.78 30.16 10.87
N ASP A 561 1.11 31.11 11.53
CA ASP A 561 1.12 32.57 11.31
C ASP A 561 1.12 33.16 9.86
N ALA A 562 0.25 34.15 9.65
CA ALA A 562 -0.30 34.68 8.39
C ALA A 562 0.65 35.25 7.30
N THR A 563 1.89 34.78 7.19
CA THR A 563 2.73 35.08 6.02
C THR A 563 3.66 33.94 5.58
N ARG A 564 3.80 32.84 6.33
CA ARG A 564 4.49 31.60 5.89
C ARG A 564 3.95 30.38 6.65
N LEU A 565 2.81 29.87 6.20
CA LEU A 565 2.11 28.67 6.72
C LEU A 565 2.32 27.49 5.77
N ARG A 566 3.07 26.46 6.16
CA ARG A 566 2.85 25.05 5.73
C ARG A 566 3.42 24.11 6.79
N VAL A 567 2.76 22.95 6.90
CA VAL A 567 3.15 21.74 7.66
C VAL A 567 2.56 21.65 9.06
N LEU A 568 1.28 21.25 9.14
CA LEU A 568 0.88 20.03 9.89
C LEU A 568 -0.61 19.63 9.76
N LEU A 569 -1.44 20.38 9.03
CA LEU A 569 -2.79 19.94 8.65
C LEU A 569 -2.95 19.81 7.15
#